data_AF-A0A7V2W899-F1
#
_entry.id   AF-A0A7V2W899-F1
#
_cell.length_a   1.000
_cell.length_b   1.000
_cell.length_c   1.000
_cell.angle_alpha   90.00
_cell.angle_beta   90.00
_cell.angle_gamma   90.00
#
_symmetry.space_group_name_H-M   'P 1'
#
loop_
_entity.id
_entity.type
_entity.pdbx_description
1 polymer ?
#
loop_
_entity_poly.entity_id
_entity_poly.type
_entity_poly.pdbx_seq_one_letter_code
_entity_poly.pdbx_strand_id
1 'polypeptide(L)' 'AVCTPDFFGYNADLELQYRGRLDASGRNPAPPDVRRELFEAMKMVAETGRGPKEQIPSMGCSIKWKQAA' A
#
# COMPACT_ATOMS: atom_id res chain seq x y z
N ALA A 1 4.84 5.36 -3.31
CA ALA A 1 5.04 5.98 -4.63
C ALA A 1 4.59 7.45 -4.55
N VAL A 2 4.44 8.19 -5.63
CA VAL A 2 3.68 9.46 -5.60
C VAL A 2 2.66 9.36 -6.71
N CYS A 3 1.66 8.51 -6.48
CA CYS A 3 0.72 8.11 -7.51
C CYS A 3 -0.67 7.86 -6.95
N THR A 4 -1.60 7.58 -7.84
CA THR A 4 -2.94 7.11 -7.53
C THR A 4 -3.16 5.71 -8.12
N PRO A 5 -3.45 4.69 -7.29
CA PRO A 5 -3.48 4.72 -5.82
C PRO A 5 -2.07 4.71 -5.18
N ASP A 6 -1.95 5.24 -3.95
CA ASP A 6 -0.82 5.04 -3.04
C ASP A 6 -1.40 4.79 -1.64
N PHE A 7 -1.10 3.64 -1.03
CA PHE A 7 -1.73 3.20 0.22
C PHE A 7 -0.79 3.42 1.40
N PHE A 8 -1.37 3.81 2.53
CA PHE A 8 -0.64 4.08 3.78
C PHE A 8 -1.40 3.42 4.93
N GLY A 9 -0.72 2.54 5.65
CA GLY A 9 -1.26 1.84 6.81
C GLY A 9 -0.49 2.17 8.07
N TYR A 10 -1.21 2.58 9.11
CA TYR A 10 -0.64 3.08 10.36
C TYR A 10 -1.03 2.16 11.53
N ASN A 11 -0.19 2.08 12.55
CA ASN A 11 -0.53 1.42 13.81
C ASN A 11 -1.33 2.36 14.74
N ALA A 12 -1.65 1.90 15.95
CA ALA A 12 -2.40 2.66 16.95
C ALA A 12 -1.71 3.96 17.40
N ASP A 13 -0.38 4.02 17.28
CA ASP A 13 0.44 5.19 17.62
C ASP A 13 0.63 6.15 16.43
N LEU A 14 -0.12 5.93 15.33
CA LEU A 14 -0.03 6.68 14.08
C LEU A 14 1.34 6.60 13.39
N GLU A 15 2.11 5.56 13.65
CA GLU A 15 3.37 5.29 12.96
C GLU A 15 3.09 4.53 11.65
N LEU A 16 3.79 4.93 10.58
CA LEU A 16 3.66 4.27 9.29
C LEU A 16 4.26 2.87 9.34
N GLN A 17 3.41 1.86 9.13
CA GLN A 17 3.81 0.45 9.12
C GLN A 17 3.71 -0.18 7.74
N TYR A 18 2.87 0.37 6.85
CA TYR A 18 2.74 -0.11 5.47
C TYR A 18 2.65 1.04 4.48
N ARG A 19 3.44 0.96 3.40
CA ARG A 19 3.32 1.79 2.21
C ARG A 19 3.68 0.97 0.98
N GLY A 20 2.67 0.51 0.26
CA GLY A 20 2.86 -0.37 -0.88
C GLY A 20 1.59 -0.58 -1.67
N ARG A 21 1.66 -1.51 -2.63
CA ARG A 21 0.57 -1.87 -3.53
C ARG A 21 -0.59 -2.56 -2.81
N LEU A 22 -1.73 -2.72 -3.49
CA LEU A 22 -2.87 -3.50 -3.00
C LEU A 22 -2.54 -5.00 -3.00
N ASP A 23 -2.10 -5.47 -4.16
CA ASP A 23 -1.67 -6.83 -4.49
C ASP A 23 -0.84 -6.77 -5.80
N ALA A 24 -0.56 -7.92 -6.42
CA ALA A 24 0.21 -7.97 -7.67
C ALA A 24 -0.54 -7.53 -8.94
N SER A 25 -1.81 -7.13 -8.82
CA SER A 25 -2.57 -6.60 -9.94
C SER A 25 -2.00 -5.25 -10.38
N GLY A 26 -1.94 -5.07 -11.70
CA GLY A 26 -1.55 -3.80 -12.30
C GLY A 26 -2.71 -3.25 -13.11
N ARG A 27 -2.44 -2.90 -14.38
CA ARG A 27 -3.50 -2.57 -15.35
C ARG A 27 -4.44 -3.74 -15.62
N ASN A 28 -3.91 -4.95 -15.55
CA ASN A 28 -4.67 -6.19 -15.71
C ASN A 28 -4.80 -6.88 -14.35
N PRO A 29 -5.91 -7.62 -14.11
CA PRO A 29 -6.07 -8.41 -12.91
C PRO A 29 -4.94 -9.44 -12.77
N ALA A 30 -4.46 -9.61 -11.54
CA ALA A 30 -3.64 -10.77 -11.22
C ALA A 30 -4.50 -12.06 -11.18
N PRO A 31 -3.88 -13.25 -11.15
CA PRO A 31 -4.58 -14.51 -10.96
C PRO A 31 -5.49 -14.52 -9.71
N PRO A 32 -6.55 -15.35 -9.65
CA PRO A 32 -7.48 -15.38 -8.53
C PRO A 32 -6.85 -15.70 -7.17
N ASP A 33 -5.72 -16.40 -7.16
CA ASP A 33 -4.94 -16.80 -5.99
C ASP A 33 -3.85 -15.77 -5.62
N VAL A 34 -3.90 -14.56 -6.19
CA VAL A 34 -2.95 -13.50 -5.86
C VAL A 34 -2.96 -13.18 -4.37
N ARG A 35 -1.75 -13.02 -3.83
CA ARG A 35 -1.55 -12.58 -2.45
C ARG A 35 -2.15 -11.19 -2.22
N ARG A 36 -2.95 -11.06 -1.16
CA ARG A 36 -3.62 -9.80 -0.78
C ARG A 36 -2.72 -8.98 0.14
N GLU A 37 -1.68 -8.39 -0.42
CA GLU A 37 -0.58 -7.75 0.34
C GLU A 37 -1.04 -6.68 1.33
N LEU A 38 -1.87 -5.72 0.89
CA LEU A 38 -2.39 -4.67 1.78
C LEU A 38 -3.25 -5.27 2.91
N PHE A 39 -4.10 -6.25 2.60
CA PHE A 39 -4.97 -6.88 3.59
C PHE A 39 -4.16 -7.62 4.66
N GLU A 40 -3.20 -8.44 4.24
CA GLU A 40 -2.33 -9.17 5.16
C GLU A 40 -1.47 -8.23 6.01
N ALA A 41 -0.95 -7.16 5.41
CA ALA A 41 -0.21 -6.13 6.14
C ALA A 41 -1.07 -5.48 7.23
N MET A 42 -2.32 -5.11 6.91
CA MET A 42 -3.22 -4.48 7.89
C MET A 42 -3.65 -5.45 8.99
N LYS A 43 -3.81 -6.74 8.66
CA LYS A 43 -4.02 -7.77 9.67
C LYS A 43 -2.83 -7.87 10.63
N MET A 44 -1.60 -7.92 10.10
CA MET A 44 -0.38 -7.97 10.91
C MET A 44 -0.22 -6.73 11.80
N VAL A 45 -0.53 -5.54 11.27
CA VAL A 45 -0.49 -4.28 12.03
C VAL A 45 -1.53 -4.29 13.15
N ALA A 46 -2.75 -4.78 12.88
CA ALA A 46 -3.79 -4.88 13.90
C ALA A 46 -3.41 -5.87 15.02
N GLU A 47 -2.74 -6.97 14.69
CA GLU A 47 -2.36 -8.01 15.65
C GLU A 47 -1.08 -7.68 16.45
N THR A 48 -0.14 -6.94 15.84
CA THR A 48 1.22 -6.79 16.39
C THR A 48 1.71 -5.35 16.52
N GLY A 49 0.98 -4.38 15.94
CA GLY A 49 1.44 -3.01 15.80
C GLY A 49 2.56 -2.80 14.77
N ARG A 50 3.02 -3.86 14.10
CA ARG A 50 4.14 -3.83 13.16
C ARG A 50 3.72 -4.28 11.76
N GLY A 51 4.27 -3.63 10.74
CA GLY A 51 4.07 -4.02 9.35
C GLY A 51 5.07 -5.06 8.85
N PRO A 52 4.85 -5.61 7.63
CA PRO A 52 5.80 -6.51 7.00
C PRO A 52 7.09 -5.79 6.62
N LYS A 53 8.22 -6.51 6.65
CA LYS A 53 9.54 -5.96 6.26
C LYS A 53 9.63 -5.69 4.76
N GLU A 54 9.08 -6.58 3.96
CA GLU A 54 9.07 -6.47 2.51
C GLU A 54 7.75 -5.82 2.05
N GLN A 55 7.88 -4.73 1.30
CA GLN A 55 6.75 -3.95 0.81
C GLN A 55 7.05 -3.50 -0.62
N ILE A 56 6.18 -3.88 -1.56
CA ILE A 56 6.34 -3.49 -2.95
C ILE A 56 5.60 -2.17 -3.18
N PRO A 57 6.25 -1.14 -3.74
CA PRO A 57 5.61 0.15 -3.97
C PRO A 57 4.34 0.03 -4.85
N SER A 58 3.35 0.88 -4.58
CA SER A 58 2.22 1.09 -5.50
C SER A 58 2.68 1.58 -6.87
N MET A 59 1.85 1.32 -7.87
CA MET A 59 2.03 1.83 -9.22
C MET A 59 0.74 2.47 -9.70
N GLY A 60 0.85 3.64 -10.31
CA GLY A 60 -0.30 4.39 -10.80
C GLY A 60 0.08 5.69 -11.49
N CYS A 61 -0.92 6.45 -11.90
CA CYS A 61 -0.72 7.79 -12.44
C CYS A 61 -0.10 8.71 -11.40
N SER A 62 0.81 9.60 -11.79
CA SER A 62 1.31 10.63 -10.88
C SER A 62 0.17 11.48 -10.31
N ILE A 63 0.32 11.95 -9.07
CA ILE A 63 -0.56 12.99 -8.51
C ILE A 63 -0.49 14.22 -9.43
N LYS A 64 -1.64 14.80 -9.74
CA LYS A 64 -1.76 16.01 -10.56
C LYS A 64 -1.71 17.23 -9.65
N TRP A 65 -0.49 17.66 -9.33
CA TRP A 65 -0.25 18.84 -8.50
C TRP A 65 -0.67 20.12 -9.23
N LYS A 66 -1.22 21.08 -8.47
CA LYS A 66 -1.41 22.44 -8.97
C LYS A 66 -0.04 23.11 -9.14
N GLN A 67 0.02 24.14 -9.99
CA GLN A 67 1.20 24.99 -10.06
C GLN A 67 1.49 25.58 -8.68
N ALA A 68 2.77 25.74 -8.35
CA ALA A 68 3.16 26.45 -7.14
C ALA A 68 2.55 27.85 -7.16
N ALA A 69 2.09 28.30 -5.98
CA ALA A 69 1.57 29.64 -5.79
C ALA A 69 2.69 30.70 -5.94
#